data_AF-A0AAE4C5V7-F1
#
_entry.id   AF-A0AAE4C5V7-F1
#
_cell.length_a   1.000
_cell.length_b   1.000
_cell.length_c   1.000
_cell.angle_alpha   90.00
_cell.angle_beta   90.00
_cell.angle_gamma   90.00
#
_symmetry.space_group_name_H-M   'P 1'
#
loop_
_entity.id
_entity.type
_entity.pdbx_description
1 polymer ?
#
loop_
_entity_poly.entity_id
_entity_poly.type
_entity_poly.pdbx_seq_one_letter_code
_entity_poly.pdbx_strand_id
1 'polypeptide(L)'
;MKKIASRTAAAAVVATLGFTGLGASAQAAEAPTTGLDLAPYVTVSSAKAPGFAGAVAIRVKNVGSERYYGEFPAVTFRVDVKTEKGPKGVDRLMTPGWYNGAYMRDLGFNESTSTRTFEITLSNPVPVGKDQLVATLNFGDGLTREGRLTNSITVTQTGRLAGDTSTGNDQNISSLTSAKDDFGRPIAGLF
;
A
#
# COMPACT_ATOMS: atom_id res chain seq x y z
N MET A 1 59.45 39.05 2.72
CA MET A 1 58.33 38.10 2.91
C MET A 1 58.27 37.17 1.70
N LYS A 2 58.19 35.85 1.96
CA LYS A 2 57.99 34.66 1.09
C LYS A 2 57.88 34.92 -0.44
N LYS A 3 58.79 34.47 -1.33
CA LYS A 3 59.01 33.08 -1.85
C LYS A 3 57.66 32.38 -2.19
N ILE A 4 57.37 31.74 -3.33
CA ILE A 4 58.12 31.09 -4.42
C ILE A 4 57.06 30.60 -5.47
N ALA A 5 57.50 30.45 -6.73
CA ALA A 5 57.03 29.57 -7.82
C ALA A 5 55.54 29.59 -8.25
N SER A 6 55.16 29.86 -9.50
CA SER A 6 55.63 29.39 -10.81
C SER A 6 55.14 27.99 -11.21
N ARG A 7 54.65 27.96 -12.46
CA ARG A 7 54.60 26.87 -13.45
C ARG A 7 53.40 25.92 -13.41
N THR A 8 52.50 25.98 -14.40
CA THR A 8 52.54 25.45 -15.79
C THR A 8 51.91 24.07 -15.85
N ALA A 9 51.22 23.82 -16.98
CA ALA A 9 50.94 22.51 -17.57
C ALA A 9 49.76 21.73 -16.95
N ALA A 10 48.99 20.95 -17.70
CA ALA A 10 48.84 20.76 -19.14
C ALA A 10 47.55 19.95 -19.35
N ALA A 11 47.12 19.96 -20.61
CA ALA A 11 46.05 19.18 -21.21
C ALA A 11 46.01 17.69 -20.80
N ALA A 12 44.81 17.10 -20.87
CA ALA A 12 44.63 15.77 -21.46
C ALA A 12 43.21 15.63 -22.04
N VAL A 13 43.16 15.41 -23.35
CA VAL A 13 42.01 14.97 -24.14
C VAL A 13 42.03 13.43 -24.21
N VAL A 14 40.92 12.84 -24.67
CA VAL A 14 40.77 11.45 -25.19
C VAL A 14 40.49 10.42 -24.05
N ALA A 15 39.55 9.48 -24.12
CA ALA A 15 38.93 8.80 -25.24
C ALA A 15 37.54 8.25 -24.88
N THR A 16 36.72 8.14 -25.91
CA THR A 16 35.56 7.26 -26.05
C THR A 16 35.80 5.82 -25.61
N LEU A 17 34.86 5.26 -24.86
CA LEU A 17 34.52 3.83 -24.92
C LEU A 17 33.00 3.73 -25.10
N GLY A 18 32.61 3.27 -26.29
CA GLY A 18 31.25 2.84 -26.54
C GLY A 18 30.90 1.64 -25.66
N PHE A 19 29.75 1.72 -25.02
CA PHE A 19 29.00 0.56 -24.58
C PHE A 19 27.65 0.61 -25.30
N THR A 20 27.60 -0.04 -26.46
CA THR A 20 26.38 -0.64 -26.97
C THR A 20 26.09 -1.84 -26.08
N GLY A 21 25.16 -1.68 -25.13
CA GLY A 21 24.84 -2.74 -24.19
C GLY A 21 23.59 -2.43 -23.39
N LEU A 22 22.47 -2.98 -23.86
CA LEU A 22 21.25 -3.31 -23.10
C LEU A 22 20.65 -2.16 -22.29
N GLY A 23 19.64 -1.53 -22.90
CA GLY A 23 18.63 -0.77 -22.17
C GLY A 23 17.92 -1.66 -21.15
N ALA A 24 18.45 -1.68 -19.93
CA ALA A 24 17.67 -1.85 -18.72
C ALA A 24 17.43 -0.45 -18.20
N SER A 25 16.25 0.12 -18.49
CA SER A 25 15.77 1.29 -17.78
C SER A 25 15.64 0.91 -16.30
N ALA A 26 16.68 1.18 -15.52
CA ALA A 26 16.55 1.29 -14.08
C ALA A 26 15.56 2.42 -13.87
N GLN A 27 14.31 2.06 -13.57
CA GLN A 27 13.29 2.99 -13.14
C GLN A 27 13.87 3.70 -11.92
N ALA A 28 14.35 4.93 -12.11
CA ALA A 28 14.78 5.76 -11.00
C ALA A 28 13.57 5.84 -10.07
N ALA A 29 13.71 5.29 -8.86
CA ALA A 29 12.71 5.47 -7.84
C ALA A 29 12.52 6.98 -7.67
N GLU A 30 11.32 7.45 -7.95
CA GLU A 30 10.95 8.84 -7.86
C GLU A 30 11.34 9.35 -6.47
N ALA A 31 12.09 10.44 -6.40
CA ALA A 31 12.55 10.96 -5.13
C ALA A 31 11.32 11.33 -4.27
N PRO A 32 11.31 10.97 -2.97
CA PRO A 32 10.18 11.29 -2.10
C PRO A 32 9.88 12.79 -2.16
N THR A 33 8.68 13.13 -2.60
CA THR A 33 8.24 14.52 -2.81
C THR A 33 7.76 15.18 -1.51
N THR A 34 7.53 14.38 -0.47
CA THR A 34 7.01 14.76 0.84
C THR A 34 7.81 14.10 1.97
N GLY A 35 7.89 14.77 3.12
CA GLY A 35 8.62 14.26 4.30
C GLY A 35 8.00 12.97 4.85
N LEU A 36 6.71 13.03 5.17
CA LEU A 36 5.92 11.95 5.73
C LEU A 36 4.86 11.53 4.70
N ASP A 37 4.87 10.26 4.31
CA ASP A 37 3.90 9.70 3.37
C ASP A 37 3.82 8.17 3.47
N LEU A 38 2.61 7.65 3.62
CA LEU A 38 2.29 6.23 3.64
C LEU A 38 1.36 5.87 2.48
N ALA A 39 1.78 4.92 1.65
CA ALA A 39 0.98 4.38 0.56
C ALA A 39 0.40 3.01 0.95
N PRO A 40 -0.89 2.90 1.32
CA PRO A 40 -1.56 1.63 1.52
C PRO A 40 -1.84 0.93 0.19
N TYR A 41 -1.84 -0.40 0.20
CA TYR A 41 -2.31 -1.23 -0.91
C TYR A 41 -2.67 -2.63 -0.41
N VAL A 42 -3.28 -3.44 -1.28
CA VAL A 42 -3.68 -4.80 -0.93
C VAL A 42 -2.93 -5.84 -1.77
N THR A 43 -2.60 -6.96 -1.13
CA THR A 43 -2.03 -8.14 -1.80
C THR A 43 -2.84 -9.39 -1.52
N VAL A 44 -2.84 -10.32 -2.46
CA VAL A 44 -3.51 -11.61 -2.30
C VAL A 44 -2.81 -12.68 -3.13
N SER A 45 -2.96 -13.95 -2.75
CA SER A 45 -2.48 -15.03 -3.58
C SER A 45 -3.14 -15.03 -4.96
N SER A 46 -2.34 -15.20 -6.01
CA SER A 46 -2.84 -15.35 -7.39
C SER A 46 -3.74 -16.59 -7.58
N ALA A 47 -3.71 -17.54 -6.63
CA ALA A 47 -4.57 -18.71 -6.63
C ALA A 47 -5.97 -18.44 -6.04
N LYS A 48 -6.16 -17.31 -5.33
CA LYS A 48 -7.45 -16.97 -4.74
C LYS A 48 -8.40 -16.46 -5.83
N ALA A 49 -9.52 -17.14 -6.01
CA ALA A 49 -10.58 -16.70 -6.92
C ALA A 49 -11.54 -15.69 -6.26
N PRO A 50 -12.15 -14.76 -7.03
CA PRO A 50 -13.18 -13.86 -6.54
C PRO A 50 -14.38 -14.60 -5.93
N GLY A 51 -14.80 -14.18 -4.74
CA GLY A 51 -15.91 -14.75 -4.00
C GLY A 51 -15.63 -16.08 -3.30
N PHE A 52 -14.43 -16.65 -3.40
CA PHE A 52 -14.01 -17.86 -2.68
C PHE A 52 -13.25 -17.51 -1.40
N ALA A 53 -13.22 -18.42 -0.44
CA ALA A 53 -12.50 -18.21 0.82
C ALA A 53 -11.01 -17.89 0.59
N GLY A 54 -10.42 -17.12 1.50
CA GLY A 54 -8.98 -16.82 1.48
C GLY A 54 -8.62 -15.47 2.11
N ALA A 55 -7.35 -15.31 2.43
CA ALA A 55 -6.83 -14.10 3.05
C ALA A 55 -6.50 -13.03 2.01
N VAL A 56 -6.85 -11.79 2.32
CA VAL A 56 -6.34 -10.60 1.62
C VAL A 56 -5.50 -9.81 2.62
N ALA A 57 -4.27 -9.47 2.24
CA ALA A 57 -3.36 -8.70 3.05
C ALA A 57 -3.48 -7.21 2.74
N ILE A 58 -3.48 -6.39 3.77
CA ILE A 58 -3.42 -4.94 3.70
C ILE A 58 -2.02 -4.53 4.13
N ARG A 59 -1.33 -3.86 3.23
CA ARG A 59 0.06 -3.43 3.40
C ARG A 59 0.14 -1.92 3.34
N VAL A 60 1.16 -1.39 4.00
CA VAL A 60 1.50 0.02 3.99
C VAL A 60 2.97 0.16 3.68
N LYS A 61 3.31 0.99 2.69
CA LYS A 61 4.68 1.33 2.34
C LYS A 61 4.96 2.79 2.72
N ASN A 62 6.07 3.04 3.40
CA ASN A 62 6.54 4.40 3.58
C ASN A 62 7.26 4.87 2.31
N VAL A 63 6.67 5.85 1.63
CA VAL A 63 7.19 6.44 0.39
C VAL A 63 7.69 7.88 0.60
N GLY A 64 7.62 8.40 1.83
CA GLY A 64 8.22 9.67 2.21
C GLY A 64 9.73 9.56 2.45
N SER A 65 10.34 10.70 2.76
CA SER A 65 11.78 10.77 3.09
C SER A 65 12.10 10.52 4.56
N GLU A 66 11.09 10.50 5.43
CA GLU A 66 11.24 10.38 6.89
C GLU A 66 10.60 9.10 7.45
N ARG A 67 11.10 8.65 8.61
CA ARG A 67 10.50 7.53 9.32
C ARG A 67 9.09 7.92 9.77
N TYR A 68 8.08 7.14 9.38
CA TYR A 68 6.71 7.42 9.77
C TYR A 68 6.42 6.80 11.13
N TYR A 69 6.25 7.62 12.17
CA TYR A 69 5.94 7.19 13.53
C TYR A 69 5.01 8.17 14.23
N GLY A 70 3.87 7.66 14.69
CA GLY A 70 2.93 8.39 15.53
C GLY A 70 2.66 7.64 16.82
N GLU A 71 2.41 8.39 17.89
CA GLU A 71 1.89 7.79 19.12
C GLU A 71 0.48 7.25 18.87
N PHE A 72 0.19 6.03 19.32
CA PHE A 72 -1.14 5.44 19.18
C PHE A 72 -2.20 6.33 19.87
N PRO A 73 -3.33 6.66 19.23
CA PRO A 73 -3.85 6.15 17.96
C PRO A 73 -3.74 7.14 16.77
N ALA A 74 -2.65 7.92 16.65
CA ALA A 74 -2.56 9.03 15.70
C ALA A 74 -2.65 8.62 14.21
N VAL A 75 -2.21 7.42 13.86
CA VAL A 75 -2.15 6.94 12.48
C VAL A 75 -3.21 5.86 12.26
N THR A 76 -4.23 6.17 11.45
CA THR A 76 -5.36 5.26 11.20
C THR A 76 -5.73 5.16 9.74
N PHE A 77 -6.19 3.98 9.34
CA PHE A 77 -6.73 3.68 8.01
C PHE A 77 -8.13 3.14 8.12
N ARG A 78 -9.07 3.73 7.38
CA ARG A 78 -10.39 3.17 7.16
C ARG A 78 -10.31 2.16 6.01
N VAL A 79 -10.90 0.99 6.21
CA VAL A 79 -10.96 -0.09 5.21
C VAL A 79 -12.42 -0.41 4.96
N ASP A 80 -12.90 -0.10 3.76
CA ASP A 80 -14.27 -0.40 3.34
C ASP A 80 -14.26 -1.61 2.41
N VAL A 81 -14.98 -2.67 2.80
CA VAL A 81 -15.18 -3.87 2.01
C VAL A 81 -16.58 -3.84 1.41
N LYS A 82 -16.66 -3.59 0.11
CA LYS A 82 -17.93 -3.40 -0.60
C LYS A 82 -18.30 -4.63 -1.40
N THR A 83 -19.56 -5.03 -1.37
CA THR A 83 -20.10 -6.05 -2.28
C THR A 83 -20.26 -5.45 -3.69
N GLU A 84 -19.54 -6.02 -4.66
CA GLU A 84 -19.61 -5.61 -6.08
C GLU A 84 -20.62 -6.46 -6.87
N LYS A 85 -20.77 -7.74 -6.51
CA LYS A 85 -21.71 -8.67 -7.14
C LYS A 85 -22.25 -9.63 -6.08
N GLY A 86 -23.50 -10.05 -6.28
CA GLY A 86 -24.21 -10.99 -5.42
C GLY A 86 -25.49 -10.37 -4.84
N PRO A 87 -26.14 -11.07 -3.89
CA PRO A 87 -27.33 -10.54 -3.22
C PRO A 87 -27.02 -9.27 -2.42
N LYS A 88 -27.98 -8.32 -2.42
CA LYS A 88 -27.86 -7.07 -1.68
C LYS A 88 -28.22 -7.27 -0.21
N GLY A 89 -27.59 -6.49 0.67
CA GLY A 89 -27.85 -6.55 2.11
C GLY A 89 -27.29 -7.81 2.79
N VAL A 90 -26.60 -8.67 2.05
CA VAL A 90 -25.93 -9.84 2.60
C VAL A 90 -24.46 -9.53 2.79
N ASP A 91 -24.04 -9.63 4.04
CA ASP A 91 -22.64 -9.50 4.39
C ASP A 91 -21.90 -10.84 4.24
N ARG A 92 -20.60 -10.75 3.99
CA ARG A 92 -19.73 -11.91 3.91
C ARG A 92 -18.92 -12.02 5.19
N LEU A 93 -18.87 -13.23 5.76
CA LEU A 93 -18.02 -13.48 6.93
C LEU A 93 -16.57 -13.11 6.60
N MET A 94 -15.99 -12.26 7.43
CA MET A 94 -14.60 -11.83 7.34
C MET A 94 -13.99 -11.82 8.74
N THR A 95 -12.87 -12.52 8.91
CA THR A 95 -12.13 -12.51 10.18
C THR A 95 -10.89 -11.62 10.05
N PRO A 96 -10.81 -10.49 10.78
CA PRO A 96 -9.65 -9.63 10.74
C PRO A 96 -8.46 -10.27 11.47
N GLY A 97 -7.27 -10.09 10.93
CA GLY A 97 -5.99 -10.33 11.58
C GLY A 97 -5.15 -9.06 11.56
N TRP A 98 -4.28 -8.86 12.55
CA TRP A 98 -3.44 -7.67 12.66
C TRP A 98 -2.00 -8.06 12.95
N TYR A 99 -1.05 -7.29 12.41
CA TYR A 99 0.37 -7.63 12.39
C TYR A 99 1.24 -6.39 12.61
N ASN A 100 2.50 -6.64 12.98
CA ASN A 100 3.56 -5.63 13.02
C ASN A 100 3.18 -4.34 13.80
N GLY A 101 2.49 -4.50 14.94
CA GLY A 101 2.08 -3.38 15.79
C GLY A 101 0.94 -2.56 15.23
N ALA A 102 0.10 -3.15 14.39
CA ALA A 102 -1.21 -2.62 14.06
C ALA A 102 -2.28 -3.29 14.93
N TYR A 103 -3.40 -2.59 15.09
CA TYR A 103 -4.65 -3.11 15.63
C TYR A 103 -5.75 -2.86 14.61
N MET A 104 -6.64 -3.84 14.40
CA MET A 104 -7.80 -3.68 13.52
C MET A 104 -9.09 -3.86 14.32
N ARG A 105 -9.99 -2.89 14.22
CA ARG A 105 -11.35 -2.97 14.78
C ARG A 105 -12.40 -3.01 13.68
N ASP A 106 -13.45 -3.79 13.91
CA ASP A 106 -14.64 -3.85 13.06
C ASP A 106 -15.59 -2.71 13.44
N LEU A 107 -16.03 -1.93 12.45
CA LEU A 107 -16.95 -0.81 12.61
C LEU A 107 -18.38 -1.15 12.15
N GLY A 108 -18.62 -2.38 11.71
CA GLY A 108 -19.93 -2.91 11.36
C GLY A 108 -20.23 -2.91 9.85
N PHE A 109 -21.39 -3.49 9.53
CA PHE A 109 -21.91 -3.62 8.16
C PHE A 109 -23.04 -2.63 7.92
N ASN A 110 -22.96 -1.90 6.82
CA ASN A 110 -24.03 -1.05 6.31
C ASN A 110 -24.76 -1.78 5.18
N GLU A 111 -26.00 -2.18 5.46
CA GLU A 111 -26.85 -2.92 4.51
C GLU A 111 -27.17 -2.11 3.25
N SER A 112 -27.44 -0.81 3.41
CA SER A 112 -27.84 0.08 2.32
C SER A 112 -26.78 0.25 1.25
N THR A 113 -25.50 0.27 1.65
CA THR A 113 -24.34 0.34 0.74
C THR A 113 -23.69 -1.02 0.51
N SER A 114 -24.17 -2.06 1.22
CA SER A 114 -23.56 -3.39 1.28
C SER A 114 -22.04 -3.31 1.50
N THR A 115 -21.66 -2.56 2.54
CA THR A 115 -20.25 -2.27 2.88
C THR A 115 -19.98 -2.61 4.33
N ARG A 116 -18.99 -3.46 4.60
CA ARG A 116 -18.43 -3.63 5.95
C ARG A 116 -17.21 -2.74 6.11
N THR A 117 -17.14 -2.04 7.23
CA THR A 117 -16.05 -1.11 7.51
C THR A 117 -15.18 -1.63 8.63
N PHE A 118 -13.86 -1.50 8.48
CA PHE A 118 -12.88 -1.69 9.53
C PHE A 118 -12.03 -0.42 9.70
N GLU A 119 -11.39 -0.31 10.84
CA GLU A 119 -10.32 0.66 11.06
C GLU A 119 -9.06 -0.04 11.52
N ILE A 120 -7.94 0.30 10.88
CA ILE A 120 -6.60 -0.09 11.30
C ILE A 120 -5.98 1.09 12.02
N THR A 121 -5.37 0.86 13.18
CA THR A 121 -4.55 1.84 13.89
C THR A 121 -3.12 1.33 13.99
N LEU A 122 -2.13 2.15 13.62
CA LEU A 122 -0.71 1.78 13.72
C LEU A 122 -0.12 2.31 15.03
N SER A 123 0.58 1.43 15.74
CA SER A 123 1.38 1.76 16.93
C SER A 123 2.89 1.70 16.65
N ASN A 124 3.28 0.94 15.63
CA ASN A 124 4.68 0.76 15.28
C ASN A 124 5.12 1.67 14.13
N PRO A 125 6.39 2.08 14.13
CA PRO A 125 6.96 2.91 13.08
C PRO A 125 7.15 2.13 11.77
N VAL A 126 6.97 2.82 10.64
CA VAL A 126 7.31 2.30 9.31
C VAL A 126 8.58 3.01 8.81
N PRO A 127 9.74 2.32 8.72
CA PRO A 127 10.97 2.95 8.25
C PRO A 127 10.88 3.38 6.78
N VAL A 128 11.69 4.36 6.39
CA VAL A 128 11.75 4.91 5.02
C VAL A 128 11.95 3.80 4.00
N GLY A 129 11.12 3.80 2.95
CA GLY A 129 11.18 2.84 1.84
C GLY A 129 10.76 1.41 2.21
N LYS A 130 10.37 1.15 3.46
CA LYS A 130 9.96 -0.19 3.91
C LYS A 130 8.47 -0.41 3.70
N ASP A 131 8.18 -1.68 3.46
CA ASP A 131 6.85 -2.23 3.29
C ASP A 131 6.48 -3.05 4.53
N GLN A 132 5.24 -2.91 5.01
CA GLN A 132 4.77 -3.60 6.19
C GLN A 132 3.37 -4.17 5.98
N LEU A 133 3.19 -5.45 6.31
CA LEU A 133 1.87 -6.06 6.51
C LEU A 133 1.26 -5.49 7.79
N VAL A 134 0.12 -4.83 7.69
CA VAL A 134 -0.55 -4.22 8.86
C VAL A 134 -1.78 -5.01 9.27
N ALA A 135 -2.52 -5.56 8.31
CA ALA A 135 -3.70 -6.36 8.61
C ALA A 135 -3.95 -7.40 7.53
N THR A 136 -4.77 -8.40 7.87
CA THR A 136 -5.38 -9.31 6.90
C THR A 136 -6.89 -9.34 7.12
N LEU A 137 -7.62 -9.58 6.03
CA LEU A 137 -9.02 -9.94 6.07
C LEU A 137 -9.14 -11.36 5.53
N ASN A 138 -9.51 -12.30 6.40
CA ASN A 138 -9.76 -13.69 6.00
C ASN A 138 -11.21 -13.82 5.58
N PHE A 139 -11.44 -13.84 4.27
CA PHE A 139 -12.78 -14.01 3.71
C PHE A 139 -13.24 -15.45 3.87
N GLY A 140 -14.44 -15.65 4.43
CA GLY A 140 -15.18 -16.91 4.33
C GLY A 140 -15.64 -17.16 2.89
N ASP A 141 -16.20 -18.33 2.62
CA ASP A 141 -16.76 -18.59 1.29
C ASP A 141 -17.96 -17.65 1.04
N GLY A 142 -17.98 -17.00 -0.12
CA GLY A 142 -19.04 -16.05 -0.50
C GLY A 142 -20.28 -16.71 -1.10
N LEU A 143 -20.34 -18.04 -1.15
CA LEU A 143 -21.50 -18.76 -1.68
C LEU A 143 -22.69 -18.65 -0.73
N THR A 144 -23.71 -17.95 -1.18
CA THR A 144 -25.02 -17.91 -0.52
C THR A 144 -26.05 -18.70 -1.35
N ARG A 145 -27.25 -18.89 -0.81
CA ARG A 145 -28.37 -19.48 -1.57
C ARG A 145 -28.85 -18.58 -2.72
N GLU A 146 -28.54 -17.29 -2.68
CA GLU A 146 -28.99 -16.27 -3.64
C GLU A 146 -27.90 -15.88 -4.65
N GLY A 147 -26.71 -16.48 -4.53
CA GLY A 147 -25.59 -16.23 -5.41
C GLY A 147 -24.27 -16.03 -4.67
N ARG A 148 -23.19 -15.98 -5.44
CA ARG A 148 -21.84 -15.75 -4.90
C ARG A 148 -21.58 -14.26 -4.74
N LEU A 149 -21.21 -13.87 -3.52
CA LEU A 149 -20.71 -12.53 -3.20
C LEU A 149 -19.27 -12.38 -3.69
N THR A 150 -18.98 -11.27 -4.36
CA THR A 150 -17.60 -10.83 -4.63
C THR A 150 -17.40 -9.43 -4.10
N ASN A 151 -16.25 -9.16 -3.50
CA ASN A 151 -16.01 -7.91 -2.79
C ASN A 151 -14.82 -7.15 -3.36
N SER A 152 -14.87 -5.83 -3.29
CA SER A 152 -13.71 -4.94 -3.44
C SER A 152 -13.31 -4.39 -2.07
N ILE A 153 -12.08 -3.87 -1.97
CA ILE A 153 -11.59 -3.19 -0.78
C ILE A 153 -11.16 -1.78 -1.18
N THR A 154 -11.53 -0.79 -0.37
CA THR A 154 -11.00 0.57 -0.47
C THR A 154 -10.29 0.91 0.84
N VAL A 155 -9.06 1.42 0.75
CA VAL A 155 -8.28 1.85 1.91
C VAL A 155 -8.07 3.35 1.86
N THR A 156 -8.36 4.03 2.97
CA THR A 156 -8.21 5.48 3.11
C THR A 156 -7.49 5.80 4.41
N GLN A 157 -6.38 6.53 4.35
CA GLN A 157 -5.73 7.05 5.54
C GLN A 157 -6.54 8.19 6.13
N THR A 158 -7.02 8.00 7.36
CA THR A 158 -7.92 8.95 8.05
C THR A 158 -7.20 9.70 9.17
N GLY A 159 -6.31 9.03 9.90
CA GLY A 159 -5.40 9.62 10.88
C GLY A 159 -4.01 9.75 10.30
N ARG A 160 -3.41 10.94 10.41
CA ARG A 160 -2.11 11.28 9.84
C ARG A 160 -1.34 12.20 10.77
N LEU A 161 -0.01 12.20 10.63
CA LEU A 161 0.85 13.07 11.41
C LEU A 161 0.80 14.52 10.91
N ALA A 162 1.09 15.47 11.80
CA ALA A 162 1.25 16.86 11.39
C ALA A 162 2.39 16.97 10.36
N GLY A 163 2.12 17.66 9.26
CA GLY A 163 3.07 17.80 8.13
C GLY A 163 2.88 16.79 7.01
N ASP A 164 2.14 15.71 7.23
CA ASP A 164 1.69 14.82 6.16
C ASP A 164 0.53 15.47 5.39
N THR A 165 0.85 15.99 4.21
CA THR A 165 -0.10 16.63 3.29
C THR A 165 -0.37 15.78 2.05
N SER A 166 0.13 14.54 2.02
CA SER A 166 -0.08 13.62 0.90
C SER A 166 -1.55 13.22 0.82
N THR A 167 -2.16 13.31 -0.37
CA THR A 167 -3.56 12.87 -0.58
C THR A 167 -3.74 12.04 -1.84
N GLY A 168 -2.67 11.79 -2.60
CA GLY A 168 -2.75 11.18 -3.94
C GLY A 168 -2.68 9.66 -3.94
N ASN A 169 -2.07 9.07 -2.92
CA ASN A 169 -1.67 7.66 -2.84
C ASN A 169 -2.20 6.95 -1.57
N ASP A 170 -2.92 7.67 -0.73
CA ASP A 170 -3.42 7.24 0.58
C ASP A 170 -4.94 7.47 0.74
N GLN A 171 -5.59 8.16 -0.20
CA GLN A 171 -7.03 8.44 -0.20
C GLN A 171 -7.80 7.57 -1.19
N ASN A 172 -8.78 6.81 -0.70
CA ASN A 172 -9.70 6.00 -1.50
C ASN A 172 -8.99 5.01 -2.44
N ILE A 173 -7.95 4.36 -1.93
CA ILE A 173 -7.15 3.41 -2.70
C ILE A 173 -7.95 2.13 -2.92
N SER A 174 -8.50 2.00 -4.11
CA SER A 174 -9.34 0.87 -4.52
C SER A 174 -8.49 -0.34 -4.91
N SER A 175 -8.87 -1.51 -4.43
CA SER A 175 -8.28 -2.78 -4.84
C SER A 175 -8.43 -3.04 -6.33
N LEU A 176 -9.51 -2.55 -6.96
CA LEU A 176 -9.81 -2.76 -8.39
C LEU A 176 -8.72 -2.22 -9.32
N THR A 177 -7.94 -1.24 -8.85
CA THR A 177 -6.88 -0.60 -9.64
C THR A 177 -5.48 -0.78 -9.04
N SER A 178 -5.37 -1.12 -7.76
CA SER A 178 -4.10 -1.13 -7.03
C SER A 178 -3.68 -2.49 -6.47
N ALA A 179 -4.57 -3.48 -6.47
CA ALA A 179 -4.28 -4.79 -5.90
C ALA A 179 -3.18 -5.53 -6.68
N LYS A 180 -2.35 -6.25 -5.93
CA LYS A 180 -1.26 -7.05 -6.48
C LYS A 180 -1.32 -8.49 -6.00
N ASP A 181 -0.71 -9.40 -6.74
CA ASP A 181 -0.44 -10.74 -6.23
C ASP A 181 0.80 -10.76 -5.30
N ASP A 182 1.08 -11.92 -4.71
CA ASP A 182 2.26 -12.13 -3.85
C ASP A 182 3.60 -11.93 -4.59
N PHE A 183 3.58 -11.90 -5.93
CA PHE A 183 4.74 -11.61 -6.78
C PHE A 183 4.79 -10.14 -7.24
N GLY A 184 3.89 -9.29 -6.75
CA GLY A 184 3.81 -7.87 -7.07
C GLY A 184 3.16 -7.54 -8.41
N ARG A 185 2.53 -8.51 -9.09
CA ARG A 185 1.87 -8.30 -10.38
C ARG A 185 0.45 -7.76 -10.17
N PRO A 186 -0.04 -6.83 -11.00
CA PRO A 186 -1.41 -6.35 -10.90
C PRO A 186 -2.44 -7.47 -11.05
N ILE A 187 -3.54 -7.39 -10.30
CA ILE A 187 -4.69 -8.29 -10.38
C ILE A 187 -6.00 -7.51 -10.40
N ALA A 188 -7.12 -8.18 -10.69
CA ALA A 188 -8.43 -7.55 -10.77
C ALA A 188 -8.94 -6.93 -9.46
N GLY A 189 -8.38 -7.31 -8.31
CA GLY A 189 -8.74 -6.73 -7.01
C GLY A 189 -10.15 -7.07 -6.51
N LEU A 190 -10.72 -8.17 -7.02
CA LEU A 190 -11.98 -8.74 -6.57
C LEU A 190 -11.71 -9.97 -5.71
N PHE A 191 -12.37 -10.06 -4.55
CA PHE A 191 -12.12 -11.07 -3.53
C PHE A 191 -13.35 -11.87 -3.17
#